data_AF-A0A1S8CQ66-F1
#
_entry.id   AF-A0A1S8CQ66-F1
#
_cell.length_a   1.000
_cell.length_b   1.000
_cell.length_c   1.000
_cell.angle_alpha   90.00
_cell.angle_beta   90.00
_cell.angle_gamma   90.00
#
_symmetry.space_group_name_H-M   'P 1'
#
loop_
_entity.id
_entity.type
_entity.pdbx_description
1 polymer ?
#
loop_
_entity_poly.entity_id
_entity_poly.type
_entity_poly.pdbx_seq_one_letter_code
_entity_poly.pdbx_strand_id
1 'polypeptide(L)'
;MTNLENPPQCSVGLGHIADKVAIHPPDAAAIQALRNQHNLSQRQCAKITGVAVRTWERYEYLGSDEKMLRNPSPQLWGIFLLALGQHPEYQLVPRQKGN
;
A
#
# COMPACT_ATOMS: atom_id res chain seq x y z
N MET A 1 -21.68 40.33 -25.67
CA MET A 1 -20.91 39.07 -25.55
C MET A 1 -20.03 39.22 -24.31
N THR A 2 -20.51 38.75 -23.17
CA THR A 2 -19.95 39.00 -21.84
C THR A 2 -18.82 38.01 -21.57
N ASN A 3 -17.62 38.53 -21.27
CA ASN A 3 -16.49 37.73 -20.79
C ASN A 3 -16.82 37.19 -19.40
N LEU A 4 -16.84 35.87 -19.25
CA LEU A 4 -16.99 35.18 -17.98
C LEU A 4 -15.58 35.00 -17.39
N GLU A 5 -15.17 35.92 -16.53
CA GLU A 5 -13.94 35.77 -15.74
C GLU A 5 -14.09 34.56 -14.81
N ASN A 6 -13.26 33.54 -15.04
CA ASN A 6 -13.18 32.34 -14.20
C ASN A 6 -12.34 32.70 -12.96
N PRO A 7 -12.86 32.54 -11.73
CA PRO A 7 -12.12 32.94 -10.53
C PRO A 7 -10.86 32.08 -10.35
N PRO A 8 -9.80 32.63 -9.71
CA PRO A 8 -8.59 31.87 -9.42
C PRO A 8 -8.95 30.69 -8.52
N GLN A 9 -8.81 29.48 -9.05
CA GLN A 9 -8.92 28.28 -8.24
C GLN A 9 -7.74 28.26 -7.27
N CYS A 10 -7.98 28.58 -6.00
CA CYS A 10 -7.07 28.25 -4.92
C CYS A 10 -6.97 26.72 -4.85
N SER A 11 -6.00 26.14 -5.54
CA SER A 11 -5.64 24.73 -5.39
C SER A 11 -4.98 24.55 -4.03
N VAL A 12 -5.80 24.30 -3.01
CA VAL A 12 -5.32 23.71 -1.76
C VAL A 12 -4.80 22.31 -2.11
N GLY A 13 -3.49 22.21 -2.32
CA GLY A 13 -2.77 20.98 -2.60
C GLY A 13 -2.76 20.06 -1.38
N LEU A 14 -3.89 19.42 -1.11
CA LEU A 14 -4.04 18.38 -0.09
C LEU A 14 -3.69 16.97 -0.62
N GLY A 15 -3.20 16.86 -1.87
CA GLY A 15 -3.03 15.57 -2.57
C GLY A 15 -1.64 14.91 -2.55
N HIS A 16 -0.54 15.64 -2.31
CA HIS A 16 0.78 15.14 -2.73
C HIS A 16 1.43 14.05 -1.84
N ILE A 17 0.96 13.84 -0.61
CA ILE A 17 1.65 12.90 0.31
C ILE A 17 1.14 11.46 0.09
N ALA A 18 -0.17 11.29 -0.14
CA ALA A 18 -0.77 9.97 -0.31
C ALA A 18 -0.27 9.26 -1.58
N ASP A 19 0.00 10.01 -2.65
CA ASP A 19 0.50 9.47 -3.91
C ASP A 19 1.93 8.93 -3.78
N LYS A 20 2.75 9.50 -2.90
CA LYS A 20 4.13 9.05 -2.68
C LYS A 20 4.26 7.79 -1.83
N VAL A 21 3.22 7.46 -1.06
CA VAL A 21 3.15 6.21 -0.28
C VAL A 21 2.59 5.06 -1.13
N ALA A 22 1.86 5.37 -2.21
CA ALA A 22 1.28 4.37 -3.09
C ALA A 22 2.38 3.68 -3.92
N ILE A 23 2.57 2.37 -3.70
CA ILE A 23 3.51 1.55 -4.47
C ILE A 23 2.74 0.44 -5.15
N HIS A 24 2.92 0.31 -6.46
CA HIS A 24 2.30 -0.78 -7.19
C HIS A 24 2.79 -2.13 -6.67
N PRO A 25 1.89 -3.00 -6.20
CA PRO A 25 2.28 -4.32 -5.74
C PRO A 25 2.77 -5.17 -6.91
N PRO A 26 3.71 -6.09 -6.65
CA PRO A 26 4.17 -7.04 -7.64
C PRO A 26 3.13 -8.17 -7.80
N ASP A 27 3.48 -9.19 -8.57
CA ASP A 27 2.63 -10.37 -8.76
C ASP A 27 2.53 -11.23 -7.50
N ALA A 28 1.53 -12.13 -7.47
CA ALA A 28 1.27 -13.00 -6.32
C ALA A 28 2.50 -13.85 -5.92
N ALA A 29 3.31 -14.27 -6.91
CA ALA A 29 4.54 -15.02 -6.68
C ALA A 29 5.59 -14.19 -5.96
N ALA A 30 5.83 -12.95 -6.38
CA ALA A 30 6.74 -12.05 -5.68
C ALA A 30 6.23 -11.66 -4.29
N ILE A 31 4.92 -11.48 -4.10
CA ILE A 31 4.33 -11.22 -2.77
C ILE A 31 4.65 -12.38 -1.82
N GLN A 32 4.44 -13.62 -2.28
CA GLN A 32 4.76 -14.82 -1.51
C GLN A 32 6.28 -14.94 -1.22
N ALA A 33 7.12 -14.69 -2.22
CA ALA A 33 8.57 -14.72 -2.08
C ALA A 33 9.05 -13.69 -1.05
N LEU A 34 8.52 -12.47 -1.10
CA LEU A 34 8.83 -11.40 -0.15
C LEU A 34 8.45 -11.80 1.28
N ARG A 35 7.26 -12.37 1.48
CA ARG A 35 6.84 -12.88 2.77
C ARG A 35 7.82 -13.93 3.31
N ASN A 36 8.23 -14.88 2.47
CA ASN A 36 9.15 -15.95 2.83
C ASN A 36 10.55 -15.41 3.18
N GLN A 37 11.05 -14.41 2.43
CA GLN A 37 12.33 -13.74 2.69
C GLN A 37 12.39 -13.12 4.10
N HIS A 38 11.26 -12.59 4.59
CA HIS A 38 11.13 -12.01 5.94
C HIS A 38 10.71 -13.03 7.02
N ASN A 39 10.62 -14.32 6.68
CA ASN A 39 10.18 -15.39 7.59
C ASN A 39 8.83 -15.10 8.26
N LEU A 40 7.91 -14.48 7.53
CA LEU A 40 6.57 -14.15 8.03
C LEU A 40 5.54 -15.21 7.64
N SER A 41 4.64 -15.49 8.57
CA SER A 41 3.40 -16.21 8.28
C SER A 41 2.37 -15.29 7.62
N GLN A 42 1.44 -15.86 6.83
CA GLN A 42 0.33 -15.10 6.22
C GLN A 42 -0.52 -14.38 7.28
N ARG A 43 -0.65 -14.97 8.48
CA ARG A 43 -1.36 -14.34 9.61
C ARG A 43 -0.64 -13.09 10.13
N GLN A 44 0.69 -13.10 10.18
CA GLN A 44 1.47 -11.92 10.56
C GLN A 44 1.33 -10.82 9.52
N CYS A 45 1.43 -11.15 8.23
CA CYS A 45 1.24 -10.17 7.16
C CYS A 45 -0.16 -9.54 7.18
N ALA A 46 -1.21 -10.37 7.32
CA ALA A 46 -2.57 -9.90 7.47
C ALA A 46 -2.75 -8.95 8.67
N LYS A 47 -2.08 -9.26 9.80
CA LYS A 47 -2.07 -8.40 10.98
C LYS A 47 -1.35 -7.07 10.75
N ILE A 48 -0.21 -7.08 10.05
CA ILE A 48 0.57 -5.87 9.71
C ILE A 48 -0.27 -4.92 8.86
N THR A 49 -0.98 -5.45 7.86
CA THR A 49 -1.77 -4.63 6.93
C THR A 49 -3.22 -4.42 7.36
N GLY A 50 -3.66 -5.03 8.47
CA GLY A 50 -5.02 -4.90 8.99
C GLY A 50 -6.11 -5.58 8.14
N VAL A 51 -5.76 -6.58 7.32
CA VAL A 51 -6.74 -7.33 6.51
C VAL A 51 -7.05 -8.70 7.13
N ALA A 52 -8.12 -9.34 6.68
CA ALA A 52 -8.40 -10.72 7.07
C ALA A 52 -7.37 -11.67 6.45
N VAL A 53 -7.02 -12.77 7.15
CA VAL A 53 -6.04 -13.77 6.66
C VAL A 53 -6.45 -14.32 5.28
N ARG A 54 -7.74 -14.61 5.08
CA ARG A 54 -8.28 -15.03 3.77
C ARG A 54 -8.08 -14.01 2.65
N THR A 55 -8.00 -12.72 2.98
CA THR A 55 -7.71 -11.68 1.99
C THR A 55 -6.24 -11.74 1.60
N TRP A 56 -5.34 -11.96 2.56
CA TRP A 56 -3.91 -12.14 2.29
C TRP A 56 -3.63 -13.40 1.47
N GLU A 57 -4.28 -14.52 1.79
CA GLU A 57 -4.20 -15.76 1.01
C GLU A 57 -4.53 -15.54 -0.47
N ARG A 58 -5.48 -14.64 -0.77
CA ARG A 58 -5.83 -14.28 -2.16
C ARG A 58 -4.78 -13.43 -2.85
N TYR A 59 -4.04 -12.60 -2.10
CA TYR A 59 -2.92 -11.84 -2.64
C TYR A 59 -1.76 -12.74 -3.07
N GLU A 60 -1.61 -13.90 -2.42
CA GLU A 60 -0.60 -14.92 -2.75
C GLU A 60 -1.17 -16.06 -3.62
N TYR A 61 -2.36 -15.90 -4.18
CA TYR A 61 -3.00 -16.97 -4.96
C TYR A 61 -2.32 -17.12 -6.33
N LEU A 62 -1.71 -18.29 -6.56
CA LEU A 62 -1.00 -18.63 -7.79
C LEU A 62 -1.82 -19.45 -8.80
N GLY A 63 -3.11 -19.68 -8.52
CA GLY A 63 -3.98 -20.44 -9.42
C GLY A 63 -4.52 -19.62 -10.58
N SER A 64 -5.22 -20.28 -11.50
CA SER A 64 -5.81 -19.67 -12.70
C SER A 64 -7.26 -19.20 -12.51
N ASP A 65 -7.86 -19.40 -11.32
CA ASP A 65 -9.23 -18.96 -11.06
C ASP A 65 -9.28 -17.42 -10.92
N GLU A 66 -9.80 -16.77 -11.95
CA GLU A 66 -9.98 -15.31 -12.03
C GLU A 66 -10.81 -14.74 -10.87
N LYS A 67 -11.71 -15.52 -10.29
CA LYS A 67 -12.55 -15.08 -9.16
C LYS A 67 -11.76 -14.99 -7.85
N MET A 68 -10.63 -15.69 -7.77
CA MET A 68 -9.75 -15.71 -6.61
C MET A 68 -8.59 -14.71 -6.73
N LEU A 69 -8.25 -14.29 -7.95
CA LEU A 69 -7.23 -13.27 -8.19
C LEU A 69 -7.62 -11.96 -7.51
N ARG A 70 -6.76 -11.51 -6.60
CA ARG A 70 -6.89 -10.21 -5.94
C ARG A 70 -5.51 -9.61 -5.76
N ASN A 71 -5.37 -8.35 -6.13
CA ASN A 71 -4.17 -7.58 -5.80
C ASN A 71 -4.45 -6.66 -4.60
N PRO A 72 -3.46 -6.42 -3.74
CA PRO A 72 -3.57 -5.37 -2.73
C PRO A 72 -3.66 -4.00 -3.42
N SER A 73 -4.24 -3.02 -2.75
CA SER A 73 -4.19 -1.65 -3.28
C SER A 73 -2.76 -1.09 -3.14
N PRO A 74 -2.36 -0.12 -3.99
CA PRO A 74 -1.03 0.48 -3.89
C PRO A 74 -0.73 1.09 -2.52
N GLN A 75 -1.73 1.67 -1.85
CA GLN A 75 -1.58 2.23 -0.51
C GLN A 75 -1.37 1.14 0.54
N LEU A 76 -2.13 0.04 0.48
CA LEU A 76 -1.97 -1.08 1.40
C LEU A 76 -0.57 -1.71 1.24
N TRP A 77 -0.12 -1.83 -0.01
CA TRP A 77 1.21 -2.36 -0.30
C TRP A 77 2.33 -1.43 0.20
N GLY A 78 2.21 -0.12 0.00
CA GLY A 78 3.13 0.86 0.57
C GLY A 78 3.22 0.77 2.09
N ILE A 79 2.08 0.63 2.77
CA ILE A 79 2.05 0.42 4.24
C ILE A 79 2.75 -0.87 4.65
N PHE A 80 2.55 -1.96 3.89
CA PHE A 80 3.25 -3.22 4.14
C PHE A 80 4.77 -3.06 4.01
N LEU A 81 5.25 -2.42 2.94
CA LEU A 81 6.67 -2.14 2.73
C LEU A 81 7.25 -1.22 3.81
N LEU A 82 6.49 -0.23 4.28
CA LEU A 82 6.87 0.62 5.40
C LEU A 82 7.10 -0.18 6.69
N ALA A 83 6.19 -1.12 6.98
CA ALA A 83 6.30 -2.00 8.14
C ALA A 83 7.50 -2.95 8.05
N LEU A 84 7.88 -3.36 6.83
CA LEU A 84 9.08 -4.15 6.58
C LEU A 84 10.38 -3.31 6.49
N GLY A 85 10.28 -1.97 6.54
CA GLY A 85 11.43 -1.08 6.34
C GLY A 85 12.01 -1.11 4.92
N GLN A 86 11.21 -1.53 3.94
CA GLN A 86 11.60 -1.66 2.52
C GLN A 86 10.91 -0.65 1.59
N HIS A 87 10.24 0.35 2.16
CA HIS A 87 9.65 1.40 1.33
C HIS A 87 10.77 2.28 0.73
N PRO A 88 10.76 2.56 -0.59
CA PRO A 88 11.81 3.28 -1.30
C PRO A 88 12.02 4.72 -0.81
N GLU A 89 10.95 5.44 -0.50
CA GLU A 89 11.04 6.88 -0.12
C GLU A 89 10.91 7.16 1.38
N TYR A 90 10.41 6.22 2.18
CA TYR A 90 9.95 6.51 3.54
C TYR A 90 10.36 5.41 4.52
N GLN A 91 10.52 5.79 5.78
CA GLN A 91 10.82 4.85 6.86
C GLN A 91 9.98 5.21 8.10
N LEU A 92 9.50 4.21 8.81
CA LEU A 92 8.82 4.42 10.10
C LEU A 92 9.84 4.82 11.17
N VAL A 93 9.64 5.99 11.77
CA VAL A 93 10.41 6.48 12.92
C VAL A 93 9.54 6.51 14.17
N PRO A 94 10.10 6.23 15.37
CA PRO A 94 9.35 6.41 16.61
C PRO A 94 8.85 7.84 16.73
N ARG A 95 7.58 7.98 17.15
CA ARG A 95 7.01 9.31 17.43
C ARG A 95 7.85 9.97 18.52
N GLN A 96 8.45 11.11 18.19
CA GLN A 96 9.14 11.96 19.17
C GLN A 96 8.11 12.35 20.25
N LYS A 97 8.32 11.92 21.48
CA LYS A 97 7.51 12.38 22.61
C LYS A 97 8.00 13.80 22.90
N GLY A 98 7.13 14.80 22.71
CA GLY A 98 7.48 16.20 23.01
C GLY A 98 7.98 16.32 24.44
N ASN A 99 9.14 16.95 24.60
CA ASN A 99 9.81 17.19 25.89
C ASN A 99 9.08 18.30 26.66
#